data_AF-A0A963A1F0-F1
#
_entry.id   AF-A0A963A1F0-F1
#
_cell.length_a   1.000
_cell.length_b   1.000
_cell.length_c   1.000
_cell.angle_alpha   90.00
_cell.angle_beta   90.00
_cell.angle_gamma   90.00
#
_symmetry.space_group_name_H-M   'P 1'
#
loop_
_entity.id
_entity.type
_entity.pdbx_description
1 polymer ?
#
loop_
_entity_poly.entity_id
_entity_poly.type
_entity_poly.pdbx_seq_one_letter_code
_entity_poly.pdbx_strand_id
1 'polypeptide(L)' 'GKAVLRDYINATIGFEELSQVLEKSSKSLIRMFGPKGNPQASNLFAVIQYLQEQEGIHLEVKARRVA' A
#
# COMPACT_ATOMS: atom_id res chain seq x y z
N GLY A 1 5.55 -7.46 4.77
CA GLY A 1 4.86 -6.89 3.59
C GLY A 1 3.72 -6.01 4.02
N LYS A 2 2.47 -6.48 3.86
CA LYS A 2 1.26 -5.66 4.11
C LYS A 2 1.14 -5.02 5.51
N ALA A 3 1.64 -5.68 6.55
CA ALA A 3 1.57 -5.17 7.92
C ALA A 3 2.38 -3.86 8.07
N VAL A 4 3.59 -3.82 7.50
CA VAL A 4 4.42 -2.60 7.48
C VAL A 4 3.71 -1.47 6.73
N LEU A 5 3.08 -1.77 5.58
CA LEU A 5 2.30 -0.78 4.85
C LEU A 5 1.10 -0.28 5.66
N ARG A 6 0.41 -1.17 6.40
CA ARG A 6 -0.68 -0.77 7.28
C ARG A 6 -0.23 0.21 8.34
N ASP A 7 0.88 -0.11 9.01
CA ASP A 7 1.41 0.73 10.08
C ASP A 7 1.91 2.07 9.53
N TYR A 8 2.54 2.06 8.35
CA TYR A 8 2.92 3.27 7.63
C TYR A 8 1.72 4.16 7.28
N ILE A 9 0.68 3.58 6.67
CA ILE A 9 -0.56 4.31 6.32
C ILE A 9 -1.16 4.92 7.59
N ASN A 10 -1.28 4.16 8.68
CA ASN A 10 -1.83 4.66 9.94
C ASN A 10 -1.00 5.80 10.56
N ALA A 11 0.32 5.79 10.36
CA ALA A 11 1.22 6.82 10.89
C ALA A 11 1.35 8.05 9.99
N THR A 12 0.87 8.00 8.74
CA THR A 12 1.01 9.05 7.73
C THR A 12 -0.34 9.57 7.27
N ILE A 13 -0.75 9.25 6.04
CA ILE A 13 -1.95 9.75 5.36
C ILE A 13 -3.27 9.20 5.93
N GLY A 14 -3.23 8.07 6.63
CA GLY A 14 -4.43 7.35 7.08
C GLY A 14 -5.24 6.69 5.96
N PHE A 15 -6.16 5.81 6.35
CA PHE A 15 -6.99 5.06 5.39
C PHE A 15 -8.10 5.90 4.75
N GLU A 16 -8.55 6.97 5.40
CA GLU A 16 -9.63 7.80 4.89
C GLU A 16 -9.17 8.58 3.65
N GLU A 17 -8.05 9.28 3.76
CA GLU A 17 -7.47 10.06 2.66
C GLU A 17 -6.96 9.17 1.54
N LEU A 18 -6.27 8.07 1.87
CA LEU A 18 -5.84 7.07 0.89
C LEU A 18 -7.02 6.51 0.07
N SER A 19 -8.20 6.39 0.69
CA SER A 19 -9.39 5.87 0.02
C SER A 19 -9.93 6.81 -1.05
N GLN A 20 -9.79 8.13 -0.82
CA GLN A 20 -10.20 9.15 -1.78
C GLN A 20 -9.28 9.14 -3.01
N VAL A 21 -7.96 9.07 -2.78
CA VAL A 21 -6.97 9.05 -3.87
C VAL A 21 -7.09 7.79 -4.73
N LEU A 22 -7.34 6.63 -4.10
CA LEU A 22 -7.41 5.35 -4.82
C LEU A 22 -8.82 5.01 -5.32
N GLU A 23 -9.79 5.91 -5.17
CA GLU A 23 -11.20 5.71 -5.51
C GLU A 23 -11.75 4.37 -4.97
N LYS A 24 -11.45 4.08 -3.71
CA LYS A 24 -11.84 2.85 -3.00
C LYS A 24 -12.50 3.19 -1.69
N SER A 25 -13.19 2.23 -1.08
CA SER A 25 -13.72 2.45 0.27
C SER A 25 -12.64 2.24 1.33
N SER A 26 -12.57 3.16 2.29
CA SER A 26 -11.71 3.09 3.48
C SER A 26 -11.86 1.73 4.21
N LYS A 27 -13.11 1.25 4.38
CA LYS A 27 -13.40 -0.09 4.94
C LYS A 27 -12.73 -1.23 4.17
N SER A 28 -12.71 -1.17 2.83
CA SER A 28 -12.10 -2.21 2.02
C SER A 28 -10.58 -2.21 2.17
N LEU A 29 -9.96 -1.02 2.17
CA LEU A 29 -8.53 -0.86 2.42
C LEU A 29 -8.14 -1.38 3.80
N ILE A 30 -8.84 -0.95 4.87
CA ILE A 30 -8.59 -1.44 6.24
C ILE A 30 -8.68 -2.97 6.31
N ARG A 31 -9.71 -3.57 5.68
CA ARG A 31 -9.86 -5.03 5.62
C ARG A 31 -8.73 -5.70 4.87
N MET A 32 -8.33 -5.17 3.72
CA MET A 32 -7.26 -5.73 2.88
C MET A 32 -5.89 -5.67 3.56
N PHE A 33 -5.60 -4.59 4.28
CA PHE A 33 -4.33 -4.40 4.99
C PHE A 33 -4.37 -4.93 6.43
N GLY A 34 -5.52 -5.35 6.93
CA GLY A 34 -5.66 -5.97 8.26
C GLY A 34 -4.95 -7.32 8.40
N PRO A 35 -4.89 -7.90 9.62
CA PRO A 35 -4.06 -9.09 9.91
C PRO A 35 -4.38 -10.29 9.00
N LYS A 36 -5.68 -10.54 8.78
CA LYS A 36 -6.20 -11.60 7.90
C LYS A 36 -6.47 -11.14 6.46
N GLY A 37 -6.14 -9.89 6.14
CA GLY A 37 -6.36 -9.31 4.83
C GLY A 37 -5.39 -9.84 3.78
N ASN A 38 -5.82 -9.82 2.53
CA ASN A 38 -5.00 -10.12 1.36
C ASN A 38 -5.30 -9.08 0.27
N PRO A 39 -4.49 -8.02 0.13
CA PRO A 39 -4.69 -7.06 -0.94
C PRO A 39 -4.38 -7.75 -2.28
N GLN A 40 -5.25 -7.55 -3.27
CA GLN A 40 -4.91 -7.91 -4.64
C GLN A 40 -3.64 -7.15 -5.06
N ALA A 41 -2.83 -7.76 -5.93
CA ALA A 41 -1.58 -7.16 -6.38
C ALA A 41 -1.78 -5.74 -6.94
N SER A 42 -2.84 -5.51 -7.72
CA SER A 42 -3.21 -4.18 -8.23
C SER A 42 -3.39 -3.14 -7.11
N ASN A 43 -4.14 -3.48 -6.06
CA ASN A 43 -4.36 -2.58 -4.92
C ASN A 43 -3.07 -2.38 -4.11
N LEU A 44 -2.27 -3.43 -3.95
CA LEU A 44 -0.98 -3.35 -3.25
C LEU A 44 -0.03 -2.40 -3.98
N PHE A 45 0.11 -2.56 -5.30
CA PHE A 45 1.00 -1.72 -6.10
C PHE A 45 0.51 -0.29 -6.23
N ALA A 46 -0.81 -0.06 -6.34
CA ALA A 46 -1.37 1.29 -6.33
C ALA A 46 -1.06 2.04 -5.03
N VAL A 47 -1.18 1.36 -3.88
CA VAL A 47 -0.79 1.95 -2.58
C VAL A 47 0.71 2.24 -2.54
N ILE A 48 1.56 1.29 -2.95
CA ILE A 48 3.02 1.49 -2.95
C ILE A 48 3.41 2.66 -3.84
N GLN A 49 2.86 2.75 -5.05
CA GLN A 49 3.11 3.84 -5.98
C GLN A 49 2.72 5.19 -5.38
N TYR A 50 1.52 5.29 -4.81
CA TYR A 50 1.08 6.53 -4.18
C TYR A 50 2.02 6.98 -3.05
N LEU A 51 2.38 6.06 -2.14
CA LEU A 51 3.28 6.38 -1.04
C LEU A 51 4.67 6.80 -1.56
N GLN A 52 5.17 6.17 -2.62
CA GLN A 52 6.43 6.56 -3.27
C GLN A 52 6.40 7.96 -3.85
N GLU A 53 5.31 8.31 -4.55
CA GLU A 53 5.12 9.65 -5.13
C GLU A 53 5.06 10.73 -4.04
N GLN A 54 4.41 10.45 -2.91
CA GLN A 54 4.34 11.40 -1.79
C GLN A 54 5.70 11.62 -1.10
N GLU A 55 6.51 10.58 -0.96
CA GLU A 55 7.84 10.67 -0.32
C GLU A 55 8.94 11.15 -1.28
N GLY A 56 8.65 11.25 -2.58
CA GLY A 56 9.66 11.53 -3.61
C GLY A 56 10.69 10.40 -3.77
N ILE A 57 10.34 9.16 -3.40
CA ILE A 57 11.22 7.99 -3.43
C ILE A 57 10.73 7.02 -4.50
N HIS A 58 11.57 6.69 -5.48
CA HIS A 58 11.25 5.65 -6.46
C HIS A 58 11.99 4.35 -6.13
N LEU A 59 11.26 3.27 -5.84
CA LEU A 59 11.85 1.96 -5.56
C LEU A 59 11.68 1.05 -6.78
N GLU A 60 12.78 0.44 -7.22
CA GLU A 60 12.81 -0.53 -8.32
C GLU A 60 13.01 -1.95 -7.76
N VAL A 61 12.22 -2.91 -8.23
CA VAL A 61 12.40 -4.33 -7.89
C VAL A 61 13.20 -5.02 -9.01
N LYS A 62 14.41 -5.46 -8.68
CA LYS A 62 15.26 -6.25 -9.59
C LYS A 62 15.21 -7.71 -9.21
N ALA A 63 14.78 -8.56 -10.14
CA ALA A 63 14.86 -10.00 -9.96
C ALA A 63 16.33 -10.41 -9.87
N ARG A 64 16.72 -11.03 -8.76
CA ARG A 64 18.04 -11.63 -8.61
C ARG A 64 17.99 -13.04 -9.19
N ARG A 65 18.78 -13.32 -10.23
CA ARG A 65 19.01 -14.70 -10.65
C ARG A 65 19.85 -15.39 -9.57
N VAL A 66 19.33 -16.49 -9.04
CA VAL A 66 20.08 -17.39 -8.17
C VAL A 66 20.51 -18.55 -9.05
N ALA A 67 21.83 -18.75 -9.19
CA ALA A 67 22.44 -19.83 -9.95
C ALA A 67 22.49 -21.12 -9.11
#